data_AF-A0A3D3Z8C9-F1
#
_entry.id   AF-A0A3D3Z8C9-F1
#
_cell.length_a   1.000
_cell.length_b   1.000
_cell.length_c   1.000
_cell.angle_alpha   90.00
_cell.angle_beta   90.00
_cell.angle_gamma   90.00
#
_symmetry.space_group_name_H-M   'P 1'
#
loop_
_entity.id
_entity.type
_entity.pdbx_description
1 polymer ?
#
loop_
_entity_poly.entity_id
_entity_poly.type
_entity_poly.pdbx_seq_one_letter_code
_entity_poly.pdbx_strand_id
1 'polypeptide(L)'
;MGKVKKDVVIMKTKQRAVIAAAVIVLLAAAILGAKPAYNLYRDISFYCAERTEAEKTVKAFAEEKGISYGEYPQSLIDLYERNPETKDFVLNYPFRKDTEVDLSAWEDSRTVPLFLQWDPMWGYEKYGKGFLAETGCGPTCLAMVGYYYTGDENMNPRQVARFAQENGYYS
;
A
#
# COMPACT_ATOMS: atom_id res chain seq x y z
N MET A 1 18.83 26.37 -34.07
CA MET A 1 19.93 26.40 -33.07
C MET A 1 19.48 26.72 -31.63
N GLY A 2 18.45 27.55 -31.41
CA GLY A 2 18.05 28.00 -30.05
C GLY A 2 17.28 26.98 -29.19
N LYS A 3 16.50 26.07 -29.81
CA LYS A 3 15.70 25.06 -29.10
C LYS A 3 16.58 24.00 -28.40
N VAL A 4 17.54 23.46 -29.15
CA VAL A 4 18.54 22.49 -28.65
C VAL A 4 19.36 23.03 -27.48
N LYS A 5 19.76 24.31 -27.51
CA LYS A 5 20.47 24.93 -26.39
C LYS A 5 19.60 25.06 -25.14
N LYS A 6 18.31 25.40 -25.29
CA LYS A 6 17.36 25.45 -24.15
C LYS A 6 17.16 24.05 -23.54
N ASP A 7 16.97 23.03 -24.37
CA ASP A 7 16.74 21.66 -23.90
C ASP A 7 17.96 21.12 -23.14
N VAL A 8 19.18 21.37 -23.63
CA VAL A 8 20.43 20.98 -22.95
C VAL A 8 20.62 21.71 -21.61
N VAL A 9 20.25 22.99 -21.53
CA VAL A 9 20.31 23.76 -20.27
C VAL A 9 19.30 23.21 -19.26
N ILE A 10 18.05 22.97 -19.68
CA ILE A 10 17.00 22.38 -18.83
C ILE A 10 17.45 21.01 -18.30
N MET A 11 18.04 20.18 -19.16
CA MET A 11 18.53 18.85 -18.77
C MET A 11 19.64 18.92 -17.72
N LYS A 12 20.62 19.83 -17.88
CA LYS A 12 21.69 20.04 -16.88
C LYS A 12 21.16 20.57 -15.56
N THR A 13 20.14 21.44 -15.58
CA THR A 13 19.53 21.98 -14.35
C THR A 13 18.76 20.90 -13.60
N LYS A 14 17.98 20.06 -14.30
CA LYS A 14 17.30 18.89 -13.72
C LYS A 14 18.30 17.91 -13.11
N GLN A 15 19.40 17.63 -13.81
CA GLN A 15 20.43 16.70 -13.33
C GLN A 15 21.12 17.20 -12.04
N ARG A 16 21.41 18.51 -11.93
CA ARG A 16 21.96 19.10 -10.70
C ARG A 16 20.99 19.04 -9.52
N ALA A 17 19.69 19.27 -9.77
CA ALA A 17 18.66 19.16 -8.74
C ALA A 17 18.52 17.72 -8.21
N VAL A 18 18.58 16.72 -9.09
CA VAL A 18 18.55 15.29 -8.70
C VAL A 18 19.76 14.92 -7.85
N ILE A 19 20.97 15.36 -8.22
CA ILE A 19 22.18 15.10 -7.44
C ILE A 19 22.09 15.76 -6.06
N ALA A 20 21.62 17.01 -5.97
CA ALA A 20 21.45 17.70 -4.70
C ALA A 20 20.43 16.99 -3.79
N ALA A 21 19.29 16.56 -4.34
CA ALA A 21 18.29 15.78 -3.60
C ALA A 21 18.85 14.44 -3.11
N ALA A 22 19.63 13.73 -3.94
CA ALA A 22 20.28 12.48 -3.55
C ALA A 22 21.27 12.69 -2.39
N VAL A 23 22.07 13.76 -2.41
CA VAL A 23 23.00 14.10 -1.31
C VAL A 23 22.23 14.40 -0.02
N ILE A 24 21.15 15.17 -0.08
CA ILE A 24 20.30 15.49 1.09
C ILE A 24 19.70 14.21 1.69
N VAL A 25 19.20 13.30 0.86
CA VAL A 25 18.61 12.03 1.31
C VAL A 25 19.68 11.12 1.94
N LEU A 26 20.89 11.05 1.37
CA LEU A 26 21.98 10.27 1.96
C LEU A 26 22.44 10.83 3.31
N LEU A 27 22.54 12.16 3.43
CA LEU A 27 22.85 12.82 4.70
C LEU A 27 21.73 12.59 5.72
N ALA A 28 20.46 12.71 5.31
CA ALA A 28 19.32 12.41 6.15
C ALA A 28 19.30 10.94 6.59
N ALA A 29 19.68 9.99 5.73
CA ALA A 29 19.74 8.57 6.06
C ALA A 29 20.82 8.28 7.11
N ALA A 30 21.98 8.94 7.02
CA ALA A 30 23.07 8.81 7.98
C ALA A 30 22.70 9.36 9.37
N ILE A 31 21.84 10.37 9.45
CA ILE A 31 21.48 11.05 10.70
C ILE A 31 20.17 10.49 11.31
N LEU A 32 19.14 10.29 10.49
CA LEU A 32 17.76 10.00 10.91
C LEU A 32 17.35 8.54 10.65
N GLY A 33 18.16 7.76 9.93
CA GLY A 33 17.87 6.39 9.55
C GLY A 33 17.12 6.24 8.22
N ALA A 34 16.95 4.99 7.79
CA ALA A 34 16.49 4.66 6.44
C ALA A 34 15.04 5.12 6.15
N LYS A 35 14.11 4.94 7.10
CA LYS A 35 12.69 5.26 6.89
C LYS A 35 12.45 6.78 6.75
N PRO A 36 12.92 7.66 7.65
CA PRO A 36 12.74 9.11 7.48
C PRO A 36 13.39 9.65 6.21
N ALA A 37 14.54 9.12 5.81
CA ALA A 37 15.22 9.51 4.58
C ALA A 37 14.45 9.08 3.31
N TYR A 38 13.91 7.86 3.30
CA TYR A 38 13.06 7.36 2.22
C TYR A 38 11.79 8.21 2.09
N ASN A 39 11.17 8.57 3.22
CA ASN A 39 10.01 9.44 3.24
C ASN A 39 10.30 10.82 2.62
N LEU A 40 11.41 11.44 3.03
CA LEU A 40 11.87 12.71 2.47
C LEU A 40 12.12 12.62 0.96
N TYR A 41 12.76 11.54 0.49
CA TYR A 41 12.96 11.30 -0.94
C TYR A 41 11.62 11.23 -1.69
N ARG A 42 10.62 10.53 -1.14
CA ARG A 42 9.30 10.40 -1.76
C ARG A 42 8.53 11.70 -1.81
N ASP A 43 8.57 12.49 -0.74
CA ASP A 43 7.95 13.82 -0.74
C ASP A 43 8.58 14.76 -1.77
N ILE A 44 9.92 14.80 -1.86
CA ILE A 44 10.62 15.66 -2.84
C ILE A 44 10.36 15.18 -4.27
N SER A 45 10.51 13.87 -4.51
CA SER A 45 10.34 13.29 -5.85
C SER A 45 8.90 13.41 -6.35
N PHE A 46 7.90 13.53 -5.47
CA PHE A 46 6.50 13.76 -5.84
C PHE A 46 6.36 14.91 -6.85
N TYR A 47 6.99 16.06 -6.59
CA TYR A 47 6.91 17.26 -7.44
C TYR A 47 7.74 17.19 -8.72
N CYS A 48 8.59 16.17 -8.87
CA CYS A 48 9.51 16.04 -10.00
C CYS A 48 8.99 15.16 -11.14
N ALA A 49 7.88 14.45 -10.95
CA ALA A 49 7.30 13.52 -11.92
C ALA A 49 5.82 13.82 -12.16
N GLU A 50 5.29 13.35 -13.29
CA GLU A 50 3.83 13.28 -13.48
C GLU A 50 3.23 12.27 -12.49
N ARG A 51 2.04 12.60 -11.97
CA ARG A 51 1.39 11.85 -10.90
C ARG A 51 -0.02 11.47 -11.27
N THR A 52 -0.43 10.27 -10.85
CA THR A 52 -1.78 9.76 -11.07
C THR A 52 -2.77 10.42 -10.12
N GLU A 53 -4.07 10.33 -10.40
CA GLU A 53 -5.10 10.92 -9.52
C GLU A 53 -5.11 10.25 -8.14
N ALA A 54 -4.79 8.96 -8.08
CA ALA A 54 -4.62 8.23 -6.83
C ALA A 54 -3.45 8.81 -6.00
N GLU A 55 -2.28 9.00 -6.62
CA GLU A 55 -1.12 9.60 -5.96
C GLU A 55 -1.41 11.01 -5.43
N LYS A 56 -2.09 11.85 -6.24
CA LYS A 56 -2.50 13.20 -5.82
C LYS A 56 -3.45 13.18 -4.63
N THR A 57 -4.44 12.29 -4.66
CA THR A 57 -5.41 12.13 -3.57
C THR A 57 -4.73 11.69 -2.27
N VAL A 58 -3.83 10.70 -2.36
CA VAL A 58 -3.05 10.21 -1.21
C VAL A 58 -2.13 11.31 -0.67
N LYS A 59 -1.47 12.08 -1.55
CA LYS A 59 -0.62 13.21 -1.15
C LYS A 59 -1.42 14.28 -0.42
N ALA A 60 -2.56 14.70 -0.95
CA ALA A 60 -3.41 15.70 -0.33
C ALA A 60 -3.92 15.25 1.04
N PHE A 61 -4.33 13.99 1.17
CA PHE A 61 -4.75 13.43 2.45
C PHE A 61 -3.59 13.33 3.46
N ALA A 62 -2.39 12.94 3.01
CA ALA A 62 -1.20 12.91 3.85
C ALA A 62 -0.87 14.30 4.41
N GLU A 63 -0.94 15.34 3.58
CA GLU A 63 -0.75 16.74 3.97
C GLU A 63 -1.82 17.20 4.97
N GLU A 64 -3.09 16.87 4.73
CA GLU A 64 -4.20 17.17 5.65
C GLU A 64 -3.98 16.54 7.03
N LYS A 65 -3.47 15.31 7.09
CA LYS A 65 -3.19 14.60 8.35
C LYS A 65 -1.81 14.92 8.94
N GLY A 66 -1.02 15.77 8.30
CA GLY A 66 0.32 16.15 8.77
C GLY A 66 1.34 15.01 8.76
N ILE A 67 1.18 14.04 7.84
CA ILE A 67 2.09 12.90 7.67
C ILE A 67 2.80 12.96 6.31
N SER A 68 3.92 12.25 6.18
CA SER A 68 4.65 12.17 4.92
C SER A 68 3.91 11.31 3.89
N TYR A 69 3.91 11.73 2.62
CA TYR A 69 3.44 10.88 1.51
C TYR A 69 4.22 9.56 1.41
N GLY A 70 5.49 9.58 1.84
CA GLY A 70 6.34 8.40 1.85
C GLY A 70 5.88 7.29 2.79
N GLU A 71 4.99 7.57 3.75
CA GLU A 71 4.40 6.56 4.63
C GLU A 71 3.51 5.56 3.87
N TYR A 72 2.99 5.91 2.70
CA TYR A 72 2.09 5.07 1.90
C TYR A 72 2.87 4.16 0.94
N PRO A 73 2.86 2.83 1.11
CA PRO A 73 3.51 1.92 0.16
C PRO A 73 2.98 2.15 -1.26
N GLN A 74 3.88 2.21 -2.25
CA GLN A 74 3.47 2.45 -3.64
C GLN A 74 2.47 1.40 -4.12
N SER A 75 2.65 0.14 -3.73
CA SER A 75 1.79 -0.98 -4.11
C SER A 75 0.32 -0.80 -3.68
N LEU A 76 0.09 -0.15 -2.54
CA LEU A 76 -1.27 0.21 -2.10
C LEU A 76 -1.84 1.41 -2.87
N ILE A 77 -1.01 2.36 -3.28
CA ILE A 77 -1.47 3.45 -4.15
C ILE A 77 -1.84 2.90 -5.52
N ASP A 78 -1.05 1.98 -6.06
CA ASP A 78 -1.31 1.29 -7.32
C ASP A 78 -2.56 0.39 -7.23
N LEU A 79 -2.85 -0.17 -6.05
CA LEU A 79 -4.11 -0.87 -5.77
C LEU A 79 -5.30 0.10 -5.88
N TYR A 80 -5.22 1.26 -5.22
CA TYR A 80 -6.26 2.29 -5.29
C TYR A 80 -6.48 2.81 -6.72
N GLU A 81 -5.40 3.03 -7.47
CA GLU A 81 -5.50 3.48 -8.85
C GLU A 81 -6.28 2.49 -9.73
N ARG A 82 -6.02 1.19 -9.56
CA ARG A 82 -6.71 0.14 -10.32
C ARG A 82 -8.12 -0.16 -9.78
N ASN A 83 -8.36 0.08 -8.50
CA ASN A 83 -9.57 -0.31 -7.76
C ASN A 83 -10.00 0.87 -6.88
N PRO A 84 -10.70 1.88 -7.44
CA PRO A 84 -11.06 3.10 -6.72
C PRO A 84 -11.86 2.87 -5.43
N GLU A 85 -12.58 1.75 -5.32
CA GLU A 85 -13.31 1.30 -4.14
C GLU A 85 -12.41 1.01 -2.92
N THR A 86 -11.11 0.82 -3.14
CA THR A 86 -10.13 0.58 -2.07
C THR A 86 -9.60 1.88 -1.44
N LYS A 87 -10.07 3.06 -1.90
CA LYS A 87 -9.62 4.37 -1.45
C LYS A 87 -9.47 4.47 0.06
N ASP A 88 -10.54 4.20 0.80
CA ASP A 88 -10.57 4.42 2.25
C ASP A 88 -9.65 3.43 2.98
N PHE A 89 -9.52 2.21 2.48
CA PHE A 89 -8.52 1.25 2.97
C PHE A 89 -7.10 1.80 2.75
N VAL A 90 -6.78 2.30 1.56
CA VAL A 90 -5.43 2.81 1.27
C VAL A 90 -5.12 4.07 2.10
N LEU A 91 -6.06 5.01 2.20
CA LEU A 91 -5.88 6.25 2.96
C LEU A 91 -5.65 5.99 4.46
N ASN A 92 -6.29 4.96 5.03
CA ASN A 92 -6.14 4.60 6.43
C ASN A 92 -4.88 3.78 6.75
N TYR A 93 -4.07 3.38 5.76
CA TYR A 93 -2.89 2.55 6.00
C TYR A 93 -1.95 3.09 7.09
N PRO A 94 -1.53 4.36 7.12
CA PRO A 94 -0.63 4.86 8.17
C PRO A 94 -1.24 4.87 9.58
N PHE A 95 -2.57 4.84 9.67
CA PHE A 95 -3.35 4.89 10.91
C PHE A 95 -3.90 3.53 11.32
N ARG A 96 -3.58 2.47 10.55
CA ARG A 96 -4.06 1.12 10.80
C ARG A 96 -3.66 0.67 12.22
N LYS A 97 -4.56 -0.06 12.83
CA LYS A 97 -4.31 -0.80 14.07
C LYS A 97 -4.32 -2.27 13.74
N ASP A 98 -3.69 -3.05 14.60
CA ASP A 98 -3.96 -4.48 14.59
C ASP A 98 -5.41 -4.66 15.04
N THR A 99 -6.24 -5.15 14.12
CA THR A 99 -7.67 -5.36 14.33
C THR A 99 -7.87 -6.85 14.51
N GLU A 100 -8.54 -7.26 15.59
CA GLU A 100 -8.97 -8.65 15.74
C GLU A 100 -9.98 -9.01 14.65
N VAL A 101 -9.96 -10.26 14.21
CA VAL A 101 -10.94 -10.73 13.23
C VAL A 101 -12.26 -10.94 13.99
N ASP A 102 -13.30 -10.24 13.57
CA ASP A 102 -14.66 -10.38 14.09
C ASP A 102 -15.59 -10.78 12.94
N LEU A 103 -16.11 -12.01 13.00
CA LEU A 103 -17.01 -12.56 11.99
C LEU A 103 -18.48 -12.64 12.47
N SER A 104 -18.81 -12.01 13.60
CA SER A 104 -20.16 -12.04 14.18
C SER A 104 -21.26 -11.57 13.21
N ALA A 105 -20.93 -10.65 12.30
CA ALA A 105 -21.83 -10.19 11.25
C ALA A 105 -22.32 -11.31 10.30
N TRP A 106 -21.64 -12.46 10.27
CA TRP A 106 -21.96 -13.60 9.42
C TRP A 106 -22.31 -14.87 10.20
N GLU A 107 -22.42 -14.83 11.53
CA GLU A 107 -22.68 -16.01 12.39
C GLU A 107 -23.96 -16.76 11.98
N ASP A 108 -25.05 -16.04 11.71
CA ASP A 108 -26.34 -16.60 11.29
C ASP A 108 -26.57 -16.55 9.76
N SER A 109 -25.53 -16.28 8.98
CA SER A 109 -25.65 -16.14 7.53
C SER A 109 -26.02 -17.47 6.87
N ARG A 110 -27.11 -17.46 6.08
CA ARG A 110 -27.53 -18.63 5.26
C ARG A 110 -26.90 -18.65 3.87
N THR A 111 -26.02 -17.70 3.57
CA THR A 111 -25.32 -17.56 2.30
C THR A 111 -23.82 -17.47 2.54
N VAL A 112 -23.02 -17.76 1.50
CA VAL A 112 -21.57 -17.57 1.54
C VAL A 112 -21.27 -16.12 1.91
N PRO A 113 -20.43 -15.85 2.93
CA PRO A 113 -20.11 -14.49 3.34
C PRO A 113 -19.30 -13.78 2.25
N LEU A 114 -19.42 -12.46 2.17
CA LEU A 114 -18.55 -11.65 1.33
C LEU A 114 -17.37 -11.15 2.17
N PHE A 115 -16.22 -11.79 2.04
CA PHE A 115 -14.97 -11.28 2.58
C PHE A 115 -14.24 -10.45 1.52
N LEU A 116 -14.06 -9.17 1.81
CA LEU A 116 -13.28 -8.29 0.94
C LEU A 116 -11.79 -8.51 1.19
N GLN A 117 -11.02 -8.67 0.12
CA GLN A 117 -9.57 -8.87 0.23
C GLN A 117 -8.87 -7.69 0.93
N TRP A 118 -9.41 -6.47 0.76
CA TRP A 118 -8.94 -5.22 1.35
C TRP A 118 -9.69 -4.83 2.63
N ASP A 119 -10.17 -5.80 3.41
CA ASP A 119 -10.74 -5.51 4.72
C ASP A 119 -9.62 -5.13 5.73
N PRO A 120 -9.76 -4.07 6.54
CA PRO A 120 -8.79 -3.70 7.57
C PRO A 120 -8.45 -4.81 8.58
N MET A 121 -9.33 -5.80 8.78
CA MET A 121 -9.08 -6.97 9.61
C MET A 121 -7.97 -7.88 9.08
N TRP A 122 -7.56 -7.80 7.82
CA TRP A 122 -6.51 -8.69 7.28
C TRP A 122 -5.74 -8.13 6.10
N GLY A 123 -6.32 -7.20 5.35
CA GLY A 123 -5.79 -6.69 4.09
C GLY A 123 -4.41 -6.05 4.21
N TYR A 124 -4.07 -5.48 5.38
CA TYR A 124 -2.76 -4.87 5.63
C TYR A 124 -1.65 -5.87 5.99
N GLU A 125 -1.96 -7.15 6.15
CA GLU A 125 -0.96 -8.17 6.41
C GLU A 125 -0.14 -8.49 5.18
N LYS A 126 1.08 -9.00 5.41
CA LYS A 126 1.93 -9.49 4.34
C LYS A 126 1.54 -10.91 3.97
N TYR A 127 1.36 -11.12 2.67
CA TYR A 127 1.16 -12.43 2.08
C TYR A 127 2.07 -12.55 0.87
N GLY A 128 3.11 -13.37 0.99
CA GLY A 128 4.12 -13.50 -0.04
C GLY A 128 4.88 -12.20 -0.32
N LYS A 129 4.85 -11.74 -1.57
CA LYS A 129 5.57 -10.51 -2.00
C LYS A 129 4.80 -9.21 -1.75
N GLY A 130 3.52 -9.28 -1.39
CA GLY A 130 2.63 -8.13 -1.32
C GLY A 130 1.85 -8.03 -0.02
N PHE A 131 0.90 -7.10 0.00
CA PHE A 131 -0.16 -7.12 0.99
C PHE A 131 -1.22 -8.17 0.63
N LEU A 132 -1.93 -8.69 1.63
CA LEU A 132 -3.07 -9.59 1.39
C LEU A 132 -4.13 -8.88 0.54
N ALA A 133 -4.33 -7.58 0.75
CA ALA A 133 -5.14 -6.69 -0.10
C ALA A 133 -4.79 -6.69 -1.60
N GLU A 134 -3.60 -7.15 -1.98
CA GLU A 134 -3.14 -7.18 -3.37
C GLU A 134 -3.00 -8.59 -3.95
N THR A 135 -2.66 -9.56 -3.09
CA THR A 135 -2.21 -10.90 -3.51
C THR A 135 -3.02 -12.03 -2.87
N GLY A 136 -3.99 -11.69 -2.04
CA GLY A 136 -4.74 -12.64 -1.20
C GLY A 136 -6.01 -13.18 -1.84
N CYS A 137 -6.15 -13.21 -3.17
CA CYS A 137 -7.40 -13.62 -3.82
C CYS A 137 -7.75 -15.07 -3.51
N GLY A 138 -6.77 -15.98 -3.64
CA GLY A 138 -6.92 -17.40 -3.30
C GLY A 138 -7.34 -17.61 -1.84
N PRO A 139 -6.56 -17.13 -0.85
CA PRO A 139 -6.93 -17.26 0.55
C PRO A 139 -8.29 -16.67 0.91
N THR A 140 -8.64 -15.51 0.34
CA THR A 140 -9.93 -14.87 0.60
C THR A 140 -11.09 -15.71 0.06
N CYS A 141 -10.97 -16.24 -1.16
CA CYS A 141 -11.97 -17.12 -1.74
C CYS A 141 -12.14 -18.42 -0.95
N LEU A 142 -11.03 -19.04 -0.54
CA LEU A 142 -11.06 -20.28 0.23
C LEU A 142 -11.63 -20.06 1.64
N ALA A 143 -11.31 -18.93 2.28
CA ALA A 143 -11.88 -18.53 3.56
C ALA A 143 -13.42 -18.40 3.48
N MET A 144 -13.95 -17.71 2.46
CA MET A 144 -15.41 -17.58 2.30
C MET A 144 -16.12 -18.94 2.21
N VAL A 145 -15.58 -19.86 1.40
CA VAL A 145 -16.14 -21.21 1.24
C VAL A 145 -15.98 -22.03 2.52
N GLY A 146 -14.79 -22.00 3.13
CA GLY A 146 -14.49 -22.72 4.36
C GLY A 146 -15.39 -22.29 5.51
N TYR A 147 -15.53 -20.99 5.73
CA TYR A 147 -16.40 -20.43 6.77
C TYR A 147 -17.85 -20.83 6.55
N TYR A 148 -18.36 -20.69 5.32
CA TYR A 148 -19.74 -21.06 4.99
C TYR A 148 -20.07 -22.53 5.32
N TYR A 149 -19.14 -23.46 5.07
CA TYR A 149 -19.38 -24.88 5.32
C TYR A 149 -19.16 -25.31 6.77
N THR A 150 -18.32 -24.60 7.53
CA THR A 150 -17.87 -25.06 8.85
C THR A 150 -18.36 -24.20 10.01
N GLY A 151 -18.67 -22.93 9.76
CA GLY A 151 -18.86 -21.92 10.80
C GLY A 151 -17.59 -21.63 11.63
N ASP A 152 -16.43 -22.16 11.24
CA ASP A 152 -15.18 -21.96 11.98
C ASP A 152 -14.60 -20.58 11.67
N GLU A 153 -14.50 -19.72 12.68
CA GLU A 153 -13.92 -18.38 12.53
C GLU A 153 -12.45 -18.39 12.09
N ASN A 154 -11.74 -19.51 12.25
CA ASN A 154 -10.39 -19.68 11.70
C ASN A 154 -10.39 -19.79 10.17
N MET A 155 -11.54 -19.98 9.52
CA MET A 155 -11.69 -19.88 8.07
C MET A 155 -11.83 -18.42 7.62
N ASN A 156 -10.94 -17.54 8.09
CA ASN A 156 -10.85 -16.14 7.68
C ASN A 156 -9.63 -15.91 6.76
N PRO A 157 -9.62 -14.83 5.95
CA PRO A 157 -8.54 -14.61 4.99
C PRO A 157 -7.15 -14.51 5.61
N ARG A 158 -7.01 -13.92 6.81
CA ARG A 158 -5.74 -13.84 7.57
C ARG A 158 -5.19 -15.23 7.88
N GLN A 159 -6.00 -16.10 8.49
CA GLN A 159 -5.56 -17.43 8.91
C GLN A 159 -5.30 -18.36 7.71
N VAL A 160 -6.16 -18.31 6.68
CA VAL A 160 -5.96 -19.11 5.46
C VAL A 160 -4.69 -18.67 4.71
N ALA A 161 -4.43 -17.36 4.62
CA ALA A 161 -3.20 -16.84 4.01
C ALA A 161 -1.95 -17.27 4.79
N ARG A 162 -2.02 -17.19 6.12
CA ARG A 162 -0.95 -17.65 7.00
C ARG A 162 -0.68 -19.15 6.83
N PHE A 163 -1.71 -19.98 6.86
CA PHE A 163 -1.61 -21.41 6.62
C PHE A 163 -0.97 -21.71 5.26
N ALA A 164 -1.40 -21.03 4.20
CA ALA A 164 -0.84 -21.20 2.87
C ALA A 164 0.66 -20.84 2.82
N GLN A 165 1.06 -19.76 3.49
CA GLN A 165 2.45 -19.34 3.54
C GLN A 165 3.33 -20.29 4.36
N GLU A 166 2.86 -20.72 5.53
CA GLU A 166 3.59 -21.65 6.42
C GLU A 166 3.80 -23.03 5.79
N ASN A 167 2.87 -23.47 4.94
CA ASN A 167 2.94 -24.78 4.26
C ASN A 167 3.53 -24.70 2.84
N GLY A 168 4.01 -23.53 2.39
CA GLY A 168 4.62 -23.38 1.08
C GLY A 168 3.64 -23.49 -0.10
N TYR A 169 2.35 -23.23 0.11
CA TYR A 169 1.33 -23.19 -0.95
C TYR A 169 1.29 -21.86 -1.69
N TYR A 170 2.08 -20.87 -1.24
CA TYR A 170 2.33 -19.64 -1.97
C TYR A 170 3.58 -19.81 -2.86
N SER A 171 3.43 -19.54 -4.17
CA SER A 171 4.49 -19.63 -5.19
C SER A 171 5.00 -18.26 -5.64
#